data_AF-A0A945ALF9-F1
#
_entry.id   AF-A0A945ALF9-F1
#
_cell.length_a   1.000
_cell.length_b   1.000
_cell.length_c   1.000
_cell.angle_alpha   90.00
_cell.angle_beta   90.00
_cell.angle_gamma   90.00
#
_symmetry.space_group_name_H-M   'P 1'
#
loop_
_entity.id
_entity.type
_entity.pdbx_description
1 polymer ?
#
loop_
_entity_poly.entity_id
_entity_poly.type
_entity_poly.pdbx_seq_one_letter_code
_entity_poly.pdbx_strand_id
1 'polypeptide(L)'
;MKLASLKKGRDGALIVVSRDLSLAVKASNIAPTMQAALDDWDQVFPELNLLYNDLNDDNLTNAFKLDFKSLAAPLPRAYQYLDGACYLSHIQRNRAARGDSLPDDILDAPLIYQGISHGYMAWNDDIKMPDDNLGIDFEGEIAALTGDVPMGVTAEEATQHIKLFVLLN
;
A
#
# COMPACT_ATOMS: atom_id res chain seq x y z
N MET A 1 12.93 4.44 -3.58
CA MET A 1 12.24 5.75 -3.49
C MET A 1 11.06 5.67 -2.52
N LYS A 2 10.46 6.82 -2.15
CA LYS A 2 9.19 6.87 -1.41
C LYS A 2 8.17 7.65 -2.23
N LEU A 3 6.96 7.11 -2.36
CA LEU A 3 5.85 7.67 -3.12
C LEU A 3 4.64 7.85 -2.20
N ALA A 4 3.82 8.87 -2.46
CA ALA A 4 2.57 9.08 -1.76
C ALA A 4 1.53 9.72 -2.69
N SER A 5 0.28 9.79 -2.21
CA SER A 5 -0.82 10.43 -2.93
C SER A 5 -1.37 11.58 -2.09
N LEU A 6 -1.43 12.79 -2.68
CA LEU A 6 -2.17 13.90 -2.09
C LEU A 6 -3.68 13.67 -2.22
N LYS A 7 -4.48 14.17 -1.27
CA LYS A 7 -5.95 14.22 -1.36
C LYS A 7 -6.37 15.07 -2.56
N LYS A 8 -6.75 14.43 -3.67
CA LYS A 8 -7.23 15.08 -4.90
C LYS A 8 -8.10 14.13 -5.73
N GLY A 9 -9.33 14.51 -6.04
CA GLY A 9 -10.23 13.67 -6.84
C GLY A 9 -10.43 12.29 -6.20
N ARG A 10 -10.65 11.26 -7.03
CA ARG A 10 -10.91 9.89 -6.55
C ARG A 10 -9.65 9.05 -6.37
N ASP A 11 -8.59 9.36 -7.10
CA ASP A 11 -7.36 8.54 -7.21
C ASP A 11 -6.13 9.22 -6.59
N GLY A 12 -6.32 10.41 -6.02
CA GLY A 12 -5.24 11.22 -5.47
C GLY A 12 -4.41 11.93 -6.55
N ALA A 13 -3.27 12.47 -6.13
CA ALA A 13 -2.24 12.98 -7.02
C ALA A 13 -0.86 12.52 -6.55
N LEU A 14 -0.09 11.94 -7.47
CA LEU A 14 1.21 11.35 -7.15
C LEU A 14 2.25 12.41 -6.74
N ILE A 15 2.95 12.12 -5.66
CA ILE A 15 4.13 12.85 -5.21
C ILE A 15 5.28 11.89 -4.91
N VAL A 16 6.50 12.38 -5.08
CA VAL A 16 7.71 11.75 -4.56
C VAL A 16 8.06 12.40 -3.22
N VAL A 17 8.44 11.58 -2.24
CA VAL A 17 8.71 12.01 -0.85
C VAL A 17 10.19 11.78 -0.50
N SER A 18 10.81 12.72 0.21
CA SER A 18 12.20 12.63 0.65
C SER A 18 12.42 11.47 1.64
N ARG A 19 13.67 11.03 1.77
CA ARG A 19 14.04 9.89 2.63
C ARG A 19 13.69 10.12 4.10
N ASP A 20 13.85 11.35 4.57
CA ASP A 20 13.53 11.79 5.94
C ASP A 20 12.05 12.16 6.15
N LEU A 21 11.23 12.06 5.10
CA LEU A 21 9.80 12.40 5.09
C LEU A 21 9.49 13.88 5.37
N SER A 22 10.46 14.79 5.17
CA SER A 22 10.27 16.22 5.44
C SER A 22 9.84 17.04 4.21
N LEU A 23 10.21 16.58 3.02
CA LEU A 23 9.96 17.25 1.74
C LEU A 23 9.24 16.33 0.76
N ALA A 24 8.57 16.94 -0.21
CA ALA A 24 7.96 16.26 -1.34
C ALA A 24 8.01 17.13 -2.60
N VAL A 25 7.82 16.48 -3.74
CA VAL A 25 7.67 17.13 -5.05
C VAL A 25 6.55 16.45 -5.83
N LYS A 26 5.79 17.23 -6.60
CA LYS A 26 4.72 16.68 -7.46
C LYS A 26 5.35 15.90 -8.60
N ALA A 27 4.79 14.72 -8.89
CA ALA A 27 5.22 13.86 -9.99
C ALA A 27 4.18 13.77 -11.12
N SER A 28 3.19 14.67 -11.13
CA SER A 28 2.05 14.63 -12.07
C SER A 28 2.41 14.78 -13.55
N ASN A 29 3.62 15.25 -13.84
CA ASN A 29 4.19 15.31 -15.20
C ASN A 29 4.79 13.96 -15.65
N ILE A 30 5.13 13.07 -14.71
CA ILE A 30 5.61 11.71 -14.98
C ILE A 30 4.40 10.76 -14.98
N ALA A 31 3.62 10.76 -13.89
CA ALA A 31 2.37 10.02 -13.79
C ALA A 31 1.36 10.79 -12.91
N PRO A 32 0.10 10.94 -13.32
CA PRO A 32 -0.86 11.77 -12.58
C PRO A 32 -1.27 11.18 -11.22
N THR A 33 -1.25 9.85 -11.08
CA THR A 33 -1.70 9.12 -9.88
C THR A 33 -0.80 7.91 -9.61
N MET A 34 -0.88 7.34 -8.41
CA MET A 34 -0.16 6.10 -8.07
C MET A 34 -0.58 4.94 -8.98
N GLN A 35 -1.88 4.82 -9.29
CA GLN A 35 -2.36 3.77 -10.19
C GLN A 35 -1.75 3.91 -11.59
N ALA A 36 -1.76 5.12 -12.18
CA ALA A 36 -1.16 5.35 -13.48
C ALA A 36 0.36 5.05 -13.48
N ALA A 37 1.06 5.31 -12.37
CA ALA A 37 2.45 4.92 -12.25
C ALA A 37 2.64 3.40 -12.20
N LEU A 38 1.75 2.66 -11.54
CA LEU A 38 1.80 1.20 -11.49
C LEU A 38 1.46 0.56 -12.86
N ASP A 39 0.50 1.15 -13.59
CA ASP A 39 0.08 0.68 -14.92
C ASP A 39 1.24 0.75 -15.93
N ASP A 40 2.10 1.78 -15.85
CA ASP A 40 3.25 2.00 -16.75
C ASP A 40 4.61 1.92 -16.03
N TRP A 41 4.71 1.11 -14.97
CA TRP A 41 5.81 1.16 -13.99
C TRP A 41 7.20 1.15 -14.60
N ASP A 42 7.49 0.24 -15.52
CA ASP A 42 8.84 0.09 -16.09
C ASP A 42 9.25 1.30 -16.94
N GLN A 43 8.28 2.05 -17.49
CA GLN A 43 8.53 3.28 -18.23
C GLN A 43 8.78 4.46 -17.29
N VAL A 44 7.96 4.61 -16.24
CA VAL A 44 8.02 5.77 -15.34
C VAL A 44 9.02 5.62 -14.20
N PHE A 45 9.41 4.39 -13.85
CA PHE A 45 10.30 4.11 -12.72
C PHE A 45 11.65 4.85 -12.81
N PRO A 46 12.37 4.86 -13.95
CA PRO A 46 13.63 5.59 -14.06
C PRO A 46 13.46 7.08 -13.77
N GLU A 47 12.40 7.71 -14.30
CA GLU A 47 12.11 9.14 -14.09
C GLU A 47 11.72 9.44 -12.64
N LEU A 48 10.86 8.61 -12.03
CA LEU A 48 10.48 8.74 -10.62
C LEU A 48 11.70 8.56 -9.69
N ASN A 49 12.60 7.64 -10.03
CA ASN A 49 13.80 7.38 -9.24
C ASN A 49 14.83 8.52 -9.36
N LEU A 50 14.98 9.12 -10.55
CA LEU A 50 15.78 10.33 -10.74
C LEU A 50 15.20 11.50 -9.93
N LEU A 51 13.89 11.75 -10.03
CA LEU A 51 13.22 12.80 -9.27
C LEU A 51 13.36 12.59 -7.75
N TYR A 52 13.33 11.34 -7.29
CA TYR A 52 13.61 11.00 -5.89
C TYR A 52 15.04 11.33 -5.49
N ASN A 53 16.04 11.00 -6.31
CA ASN A 53 17.43 11.32 -6.01
C ASN A 53 17.64 12.84 -5.97
N ASP A 54 17.15 13.57 -6.97
CA ASP A 54 17.24 15.03 -7.02
C ASP A 54 16.57 15.71 -5.82
N LEU A 55 15.43 15.18 -5.36
CA LEU A 55 14.76 15.67 -4.15
C LEU A 55 15.63 15.48 -2.90
N ASN A 56 16.34 14.35 -2.79
CA ASN A 56 17.18 14.05 -1.63
C ASN A 56 18.53 14.77 -1.66
N ASP A 57 19.01 15.13 -2.85
CA ASP A 57 20.26 15.87 -3.06
C ASP A 57 20.06 17.40 -3.02
N ASP A 58 18.84 17.87 -2.71
CA ASP A 58 18.45 19.30 -2.66
C ASP A 58 18.63 20.03 -4.01
N ASN A 59 18.47 19.31 -5.12
CA ASN A 59 18.62 19.84 -6.48
C ASN A 59 17.32 20.43 -7.06
N LEU A 60 16.20 20.35 -6.33
CA LEU A 60 14.87 20.73 -6.82
C LEU A 60 14.40 22.07 -6.23
N THR A 61 14.08 23.03 -7.10
CA THR A 61 13.55 24.35 -6.69
C THR A 61 12.05 24.34 -6.38
N ASN A 62 11.34 23.29 -6.78
CA ASN A 62 9.89 23.13 -6.63
C ASN A 62 9.50 22.12 -5.52
N ALA A 63 10.47 21.68 -4.71
CA ALA A 63 10.20 20.89 -3.52
C ALA A 63 9.41 21.72 -2.50
N PHE A 64 8.56 21.06 -1.72
CA PHE A 64 7.77 21.69 -0.68
C PHE A 64 7.78 20.83 0.59
N LYS A 65 7.57 21.47 1.75
CA LYS A 65 7.44 20.77 3.02
C LYS A 65 6.26 19.80 2.99
N LEU A 66 6.50 18.54 3.33
CA LEU A 66 5.46 17.53 3.39
C LEU A 66 4.53 17.80 4.57
N ASP A 67 3.25 18.01 4.28
CA ASP A 67 2.18 17.96 5.27
C ASP A 67 1.46 16.61 5.18
N PHE A 68 1.65 15.77 6.19
CA PHE A 68 1.03 14.45 6.26
C PHE A 68 -0.50 14.53 6.24
N LYS A 69 -1.13 15.59 6.75
CA LYS A 69 -2.60 15.74 6.75
C LYS A 69 -3.18 15.92 5.34
N SER A 70 -2.34 16.30 4.39
CA SER A 70 -2.72 16.46 2.98
C SER A 70 -2.68 15.14 2.20
N LEU A 71 -2.19 14.05 2.79
CA LEU A 71 -2.05 12.75 2.15
C LEU A 71 -3.35 11.94 2.20
N ALA A 72 -3.65 11.23 1.12
CA ALA A 72 -4.59 10.12 1.09
C ALA A 72 -3.84 8.80 1.31
N ALA A 73 -4.56 7.67 1.36
CA ALA A 73 -3.94 6.37 1.13
C ALA A 73 -3.16 6.39 -0.21
N PRO A 74 -2.00 5.69 -0.32
CA PRO A 74 -1.21 5.66 -1.55
C PRO A 74 -2.05 5.30 -2.80
N LEU A 75 -2.96 4.34 -2.66
CA LEU A 75 -4.06 4.06 -3.58
C LEU A 75 -5.39 4.31 -2.83
N PRO A 76 -6.10 5.43 -3.03
CA PRO A 76 -7.39 5.67 -2.37
C PRO A 76 -8.47 4.64 -2.77
N ARG A 77 -8.28 4.03 -3.94
CA ARG A 77 -8.98 2.85 -4.44
C ARG A 77 -8.01 2.06 -5.32
N ALA A 78 -8.20 0.76 -5.37
CA ALA A 78 -7.43 -0.21 -6.13
C ALA A 78 -8.38 -1.19 -6.82
N TYR A 79 -7.87 -1.88 -7.85
CA TYR A 79 -8.66 -2.87 -8.56
C TYR A 79 -8.87 -4.16 -7.76
N GLN A 80 -7.97 -4.48 -6.82
CA GLN A 80 -8.02 -5.70 -6.04
C GLN A 80 -7.30 -5.51 -4.71
N TYR A 81 -7.85 -6.12 -3.66
CA TYR A 81 -7.19 -6.29 -2.37
C TYR A 81 -7.38 -7.73 -1.89
N LEU A 82 -6.27 -8.45 -1.83
CA LEU A 82 -6.21 -9.80 -1.30
C LEU A 82 -5.42 -9.73 0.00
N ASP A 83 -6.01 -10.24 1.07
CA ASP A 83 -5.36 -10.30 2.37
C ASP A 83 -5.08 -11.73 2.78
N GLY A 84 -3.84 -11.96 3.22
CA GLY A 84 -3.30 -13.26 3.53
C GLY A 84 -3.00 -13.38 5.01
N ALA A 85 -3.54 -14.41 5.67
CA ALA A 85 -3.23 -14.70 7.06
C ALA A 85 -1.84 -15.35 7.17
N CYS A 86 -0.79 -14.55 7.04
CA CYS A 86 0.60 -15.03 6.93
C CYS A 86 1.26 -15.32 8.29
N TYR A 87 0.64 -14.89 9.40
CA TYR A 87 1.18 -15.08 10.75
C TYR A 87 0.50 -16.24 11.47
N LEU A 88 1.08 -17.44 11.39
CA LEU A 88 0.54 -18.65 12.03
C LEU A 88 0.21 -18.46 13.51
N SER A 89 1.00 -17.67 14.23
CA SER A 89 0.75 -17.40 15.66
C SER A 89 -0.58 -16.70 15.92
N HIS A 90 -1.03 -15.83 15.00
CA HIS A 90 -2.34 -15.19 15.08
C HIS A 90 -3.46 -16.22 14.86
N ILE A 91 -3.36 -17.02 13.80
CA ILE A 91 -4.36 -18.03 13.44
C ILE A 91 -4.52 -19.05 14.56
N GLN A 92 -3.40 -19.51 15.12
CA GLN A 92 -3.40 -20.48 16.22
C GLN A 92 -4.16 -19.96 17.45
N ARG A 93 -3.94 -18.70 17.83
CA ARG A 93 -4.65 -18.08 18.96
C ARG A 93 -6.15 -17.93 18.69
N ASN A 94 -6.52 -17.45 17.50
CA ASN A 94 -7.92 -17.29 17.10
C ASN A 94 -8.68 -18.63 17.13
N ARG A 95 -8.08 -19.69 16.57
CA ARG A 95 -8.67 -21.03 16.58
C ARG A 95 -8.74 -21.64 17.97
N ALA A 96 -7.67 -21.53 18.76
CA ALA A 96 -7.66 -22.05 20.13
C ALA A 96 -8.75 -21.40 21.00
N ALA A 97 -9.05 -20.11 20.81
CA ALA A 97 -10.14 -19.42 21.51
C ALA A 97 -11.53 -20.00 21.21
N ARG A 98 -11.70 -20.71 20.10
CA ARG A 98 -12.94 -21.39 19.68
C ARG A 98 -12.91 -22.90 19.96
N GLY A 99 -11.81 -23.43 20.47
CA GLY A 99 -11.60 -24.87 20.68
C GLY A 99 -11.17 -25.63 19.42
N ASP A 100 -10.73 -24.93 18.37
CA ASP A 100 -10.34 -25.51 17.09
C ASP A 100 -8.81 -25.70 17.00
N SER A 101 -8.37 -26.72 16.24
CA SER A 101 -6.97 -26.91 15.86
C SER A 101 -6.63 -26.20 14.53
N LEU A 102 -5.34 -25.98 14.26
CA LEU A 102 -4.90 -25.58 12.92
C LEU A 102 -5.20 -26.70 11.91
N PRO A 103 -5.49 -26.37 10.64
CA PRO A 103 -5.55 -27.36 9.57
C PRO A 103 -4.17 -27.97 9.35
N ASP A 104 -4.14 -29.24 8.95
CA ASP A 104 -2.89 -29.95 8.66
C ASP A 104 -2.14 -29.37 7.45
N ASP A 105 -2.86 -28.71 6.53
CA ASP A 105 -2.35 -28.17 5.27
C ASP A 105 -2.08 -26.64 5.31
N ILE A 106 -2.08 -26.02 6.50
CA ILE A 106 -1.96 -24.55 6.63
C ILE A 106 -0.68 -23.96 6.03
N LEU A 107 0.38 -24.76 5.90
CA LEU A 107 1.64 -24.38 5.27
C LEU A 107 1.66 -24.61 3.75
N ASP A 108 0.81 -25.52 3.26
CA ASP A 108 0.72 -25.88 1.84
C ASP A 108 -0.32 -25.02 1.11
N ALA A 109 -1.37 -24.60 1.83
CA ALA A 109 -2.47 -23.78 1.33
C ALA A 109 -2.66 -22.54 2.23
N PRO A 110 -1.91 -21.43 1.97
CA PRO A 110 -2.05 -20.22 2.77
C PRO A 110 -3.47 -19.65 2.66
N LEU A 111 -4.00 -19.19 3.80
CA LEU A 111 -5.32 -18.58 3.85
C LEU A 111 -5.26 -17.19 3.23
N ILE A 112 -6.12 -16.96 2.24
CA ILE A 112 -6.27 -15.69 1.55
C ILE A 112 -7.75 -15.36 1.40
N TYR A 113 -8.11 -14.09 1.52
CA TYR A 113 -9.47 -13.62 1.29
C TYR A 113 -9.50 -12.32 0.48
N GLN A 114 -10.57 -12.14 -0.30
CA GLN A 114 -10.81 -10.94 -1.09
C GLN A 114 -11.48 -9.89 -0.20
N GLY A 115 -10.79 -8.76 0.01
CA GLY A 115 -11.32 -7.62 0.74
C GLY A 115 -11.90 -6.53 -0.17
N ILE A 116 -12.40 -5.48 0.47
CA ILE A 116 -12.88 -4.26 -0.20
C ILE A 116 -11.66 -3.44 -0.66
N SER A 117 -11.57 -3.15 -1.95
CA SER A 117 -10.42 -2.46 -2.54
C SER A 117 -10.64 -0.96 -2.78
N HIS A 118 -11.67 -0.35 -2.18
CA HIS A 118 -12.00 1.07 -2.40
C HIS A 118 -12.47 1.74 -1.12
N GLY A 119 -12.39 3.07 -1.09
CA GLY A 119 -12.77 3.85 0.09
C GLY A 119 -11.72 3.79 1.20
N TYR A 120 -10.45 3.55 0.84
CA TYR A 120 -9.36 3.53 1.80
C TYR A 120 -9.21 4.90 2.47
N MET A 121 -9.07 4.85 3.79
CA MET A 121 -8.88 6.00 4.65
C MET A 121 -7.44 6.52 4.55
N ALA A 122 -7.23 7.82 4.75
CA ALA A 122 -5.88 8.32 5.00
C ALA A 122 -5.36 7.82 6.35
N TRP A 123 -4.05 7.89 6.54
CA TRP A 123 -3.37 7.43 7.77
C TRP A 123 -3.89 8.05 9.08
N ASN A 124 -4.59 9.18 9.00
CA ASN A 124 -5.11 9.94 10.15
C ASN A 124 -6.61 10.23 10.06
N ASP A 125 -7.34 9.61 9.13
CA ASP A 125 -8.80 9.78 9.10
C ASP A 125 -9.42 8.97 10.25
N ASP A 126 -10.47 9.50 10.87
CA ASP A 126 -11.18 8.80 11.95
C ASP A 126 -11.95 7.58 11.39
N ILE A 127 -11.83 6.44 12.06
CA ILE A 127 -12.66 5.26 11.80
C ILE A 127 -14.05 5.53 12.39
N LYS A 128 -15.05 5.75 11.52
CA LYS A 128 -16.42 6.08 11.93
C LYS A 128 -17.34 4.88 11.74
N MET A 129 -17.87 4.38 12.85
CA MET A 129 -18.82 3.26 12.87
C MET A 129 -20.16 3.73 13.43
N PRO A 130 -21.28 3.06 13.07
CA PRO A 130 -22.60 3.43 13.59
C PRO A 130 -22.77 3.13 15.08
N ASP A 131 -21.97 2.23 15.65
CA ASP A 131 -22.01 1.82 17.06
C ASP A 131 -20.63 1.29 17.48
N ASP A 132 -20.11 1.75 18.62
CA ASP A 132 -18.83 1.33 19.19
C ASP A 132 -18.88 -0.10 19.77
N ASN A 133 -20.09 -0.63 20.03
CA ASN A 133 -20.28 -1.98 20.55
C ASN A 133 -20.13 -3.08 19.48
N LEU A 134 -19.79 -2.73 18.24
CA LEU A 134 -19.58 -3.69 17.15
C LEU A 134 -18.29 -4.50 17.28
N GLY A 135 -17.53 -4.34 18.37
CA GLY A 135 -16.24 -5.02 18.55
C GLY A 135 -15.20 -4.52 17.56
N ILE A 136 -15.16 -3.20 17.34
CA ILE A 136 -14.20 -2.54 16.45
C ILE A 136 -12.78 -2.89 16.91
N ASP A 137 -11.98 -3.41 15.99
CA ASP A 137 -10.59 -3.80 16.22
C ASP A 137 -9.69 -3.21 15.12
N PHE A 138 -8.38 -3.36 15.30
CA PHE A 138 -7.36 -2.92 14.35
C PHE A 138 -6.45 -4.11 13.98
N GLU A 139 -5.97 -4.16 12.74
CA GLU A 139 -5.03 -5.19 12.28
C GLU A 139 -3.86 -4.55 11.56
N GLY A 140 -2.76 -4.37 12.29
CA GLY A 140 -1.54 -3.78 11.73
C GLY A 140 -0.79 -4.75 10.82
N GLU A 141 -0.64 -4.38 9.55
CA GLU A 141 -0.10 -5.24 8.49
C GLU A 141 0.90 -4.54 7.56
N ILE A 142 1.55 -5.34 6.73
CA ILE A 142 2.37 -4.88 5.61
C ILE A 142 1.74 -5.44 4.34
N ALA A 143 1.37 -4.56 3.42
CA ALA A 143 0.86 -4.95 2.11
C ALA A 143 1.89 -4.67 1.01
N ALA A 144 2.00 -5.57 0.05
CA ALA A 144 2.76 -5.39 -1.17
C ALA A 144 1.84 -4.86 -2.28
N LEU A 145 2.27 -3.82 -3.00
CA LEU A 145 1.64 -3.41 -4.25
C LEU A 145 2.42 -4.04 -5.40
N THR A 146 1.73 -4.81 -6.23
CA THR A 146 2.30 -5.50 -7.38
C THR A 146 1.98 -4.76 -8.67
N GLY A 147 2.80 -4.98 -9.71
CA GLY A 147 2.39 -4.77 -11.09
C GLY A 147 1.56 -5.96 -11.59
N ASP A 148 1.58 -6.19 -12.91
CA ASP A 148 0.95 -7.36 -13.51
C ASP A 148 1.64 -8.65 -13.07
N VAL A 149 0.84 -9.60 -12.57
CA VAL A 149 1.32 -10.93 -12.15
C VAL A 149 0.69 -11.98 -13.07
N PRO A 150 1.49 -12.72 -13.87
CA PRO A 150 0.98 -13.79 -14.72
C PRO A 150 0.31 -14.91 -13.91
N MET A 151 -0.76 -15.48 -14.45
CA MET A 151 -1.40 -16.65 -13.86
C MET A 151 -0.40 -17.82 -13.80
N GLY A 152 -0.29 -18.47 -12.63
CA GLY A 152 0.59 -19.61 -12.43
C GLY A 152 2.06 -19.24 -12.17
N VAL A 153 2.35 -17.99 -11.81
CA VAL A 153 3.69 -17.56 -11.37
C VAL A 153 4.18 -18.42 -10.20
N THR A 154 5.48 -18.75 -10.19
CA THR A 154 6.09 -19.44 -9.06
C THR A 154 6.28 -18.49 -7.88
N ALA A 155 6.42 -19.04 -6.66
CA ALA A 155 6.70 -18.22 -5.47
C ALA A 155 8.02 -17.42 -5.60
N GLU A 156 9.02 -18.01 -6.27
CA GLU A 156 10.33 -17.38 -6.50
C GLU A 156 10.21 -16.18 -7.45
N GLU A 157 9.47 -16.32 -8.55
CA GLU A 157 9.25 -15.26 -9.54
C GLU A 157 8.27 -14.19 -9.05
N ALA A 158 7.29 -14.54 -8.19
CA ALA A 158 6.27 -13.61 -7.69
C ALA A 158 6.89 -12.34 -7.06
N THR A 159 8.03 -12.49 -6.38
CA THR A 159 8.74 -11.37 -5.75
C THR A 159 9.19 -10.29 -6.74
N GLN A 160 9.42 -10.64 -8.01
CA GLN A 160 9.84 -9.72 -9.07
C GLN A 160 8.72 -8.77 -9.50
N HIS A 161 7.47 -9.11 -9.17
CA HIS A 161 6.31 -8.30 -9.49
C HIS A 161 5.95 -7.29 -8.40
N ILE A 162 6.59 -7.35 -7.22
CA ILE A 162 6.39 -6.38 -6.14
C ILE A 162 7.04 -5.06 -6.53
N LYS A 163 6.27 -3.97 -6.51
CA LYS A 163 6.74 -2.62 -6.85
C LYS A 163 6.92 -1.74 -5.62
N LEU A 164 6.02 -1.85 -4.64
CA LEU A 164 6.01 -1.04 -3.43
C LEU A 164 5.55 -1.86 -2.22
N PHE A 165 5.84 -1.35 -1.03
CA PHE A 165 5.27 -1.81 0.23
C PHE A 165 4.58 -0.65 0.93
N VAL A 166 3.49 -0.95 1.62
CA VAL A 166 2.74 -0.01 2.46
C VAL A 166 2.45 -0.66 3.81
N LEU A 167 2.22 0.16 4.83
CA LEU A 167 1.57 -0.28 6.05
C LEU A 167 0.07 -0.25 5.84
N LEU A 168 -0.64 -1.20 6.43
CA LEU A 168 -2.09 -1.32 6.36
C LEU A 168 -2.66 -1.49 7.78
N ASN A 169 -3.85 -0.95 7.96
CA ASN A 169 -4.72 -1.19 9.10
C ASN A 169 -6.16 -1.32 8.62
#